data_AF-A0A7L2SHC8-F1
#
_entry.id   AF-A0A7L2SHC8-F1
#
_cell.length_a   1.000
_cell.length_b   1.000
_cell.length_c   1.000
_cell.angle_alpha   90.00
_cell.angle_beta   90.00
_cell.angle_gamma   90.00
#
_symmetry.space_group_name_H-M   'P 1'
#
loop_
_entity.id
_entity.type
_entity.pdbx_description
1 polymer ?
#
loop_
_entity_poly.entity_id
_entity_poly.type
_entity_poly.pdbx_seq_one_letter_code
_entity_poly.pdbx_strand_id
1 'polypeptide(L)'
;RFNVTVEKGKTENYVYQFRVCREVNSTSHDFGGLVQIDRQSGKTTVIGRINETQVFNGSDWIMLIYKGGDSYGRHCSGEKRRAVIMISCKRGVTASSFSIISEEREKEQECFYLFEMDSSVACPVENSHLSVGSILLITFVSLIAVYIIGGFLYQRLVVGAKGMEQIPHFAFWQDLGNLVADGCDFVCRSKPRNAPAAYRGVGDDQLGEESEERDDHLLPM
;
A
#
# COMPACT_ATOMS: atom_id res chain seq x y z
N ARG A 1 -24.97 -2.16 6.11
CA ARG A 1 -25.85 -2.07 7.31
C ARG A 1 -24.96 -1.56 8.44
N PHE A 2 -25.05 -0.27 8.80
CA PHE A 2 -24.24 0.27 9.90
C PHE A 2 -24.72 -0.38 11.21
N ASN A 3 -23.93 -1.31 11.75
CA ASN A 3 -24.14 -1.81 13.10
C ASN A 3 -23.87 -0.64 14.04
N VAL A 4 -24.86 -0.31 14.86
CA VAL A 4 -24.79 0.81 15.79
C VAL A 4 -23.94 0.39 16.98
N THR A 5 -22.62 0.42 16.84
CA THR A 5 -21.73 0.25 17.98
C THR A 5 -21.75 1.56 18.77
N VAL A 6 -22.05 1.46 20.06
CA VAL A 6 -21.83 2.57 20.98
C VAL A 6 -20.36 2.55 21.31
N GLU A 7 -19.62 3.45 20.68
CA GLU A 7 -18.21 3.63 20.98
C GLU A 7 -18.06 4.38 22.31
N LYS A 8 -17.21 3.85 23.21
CA LYS A 8 -17.04 4.37 24.57
C LYS A 8 -15.63 4.87 24.82
N GLY A 9 -15.48 6.19 24.85
CA GLY A 9 -14.27 6.86 25.35
C GLY A 9 -14.34 6.97 26.87
N LYS A 10 -13.24 6.73 27.57
CA LYS A 10 -13.19 6.82 29.04
C LYS A 10 -12.10 7.79 29.48
N THR A 11 -12.46 8.66 30.42
CA THR A 11 -11.54 9.35 31.33
C THR A 11 -11.87 8.90 32.75
N GLU A 12 -11.07 9.25 33.76
CA GLU A 12 -11.31 8.81 35.14
C GLU A 12 -12.72 9.20 35.64
N ASN A 13 -13.22 10.37 35.22
CA ASN A 13 -14.50 10.92 35.70
C ASN A 13 -15.66 10.82 34.68
N TYR A 14 -15.38 10.75 33.38
CA TYR A 14 -16.41 10.83 32.33
C TYR A 14 -16.38 9.67 31.36
N VAL A 15 -17.57 9.25 30.92
CA VAL A 15 -17.80 8.29 29.84
C VAL A 15 -18.43 9.03 28.66
N TYR A 16 -17.81 8.90 27.50
CA TYR A 16 -18.32 9.45 26.25
C TYR A 16 -19.02 8.36 25.46
N GLN A 17 -20.23 8.63 24.97
CA GLN A 17 -20.97 7.73 24.08
C GLN A 17 -21.20 8.43 22.76
N PHE A 18 -20.81 7.77 21.67
CA PHE A 18 -20.90 8.30 20.32
C PHE A 18 -21.72 7.37 19.42
N ARG A 19 -22.53 7.96 18.54
CA ARG A 19 -23.24 7.28 17.46
C ARG A 19 -23.21 8.10 16.17
N VAL A 20 -23.07 7.39 15.05
CA VAL A 20 -23.12 7.97 13.72
C VAL A 20 -24.57 8.06 13.25
N CYS A 21 -25.05 9.27 12.95
CA CYS A 21 -26.37 9.57 12.39
C CYS A 21 -27.56 8.95 13.15
N ARG A 22 -27.40 8.71 14.46
CA ARG A 22 -28.43 8.17 15.35
C ARG A 22 -28.28 8.75 16.74
N GLU A 23 -29.40 8.84 17.43
CA GLU A 23 -29.43 9.29 18.82
C GLU A 23 -28.84 8.24 19.76
N VAL A 24 -28.10 8.72 20.76
CA VAL A 24 -27.59 7.89 21.86
C VAL A 24 -28.74 7.46 22.76
N ASN A 25 -29.62 8.39 23.14
CA ASN A 25 -30.82 8.13 23.93
C ASN A 25 -32.08 8.52 23.16
N SER A 26 -32.81 7.53 22.64
CA SER A 26 -34.01 7.77 21.81
C SER A 26 -35.24 8.25 22.58
N THR A 27 -35.17 8.33 23.91
CA THR A 27 -36.31 8.77 24.74
C THR A 27 -36.34 10.26 24.99
N SER A 28 -35.20 10.96 24.87
CA SER A 28 -35.12 12.38 25.22
C SER A 28 -35.32 13.34 24.04
N HIS A 29 -35.49 12.83 22.82
CA HIS A 29 -35.73 13.63 21.59
C HIS A 29 -34.73 14.79 21.38
N ASP A 30 -33.52 14.64 21.94
CA ASP A 30 -32.51 15.68 21.94
C ASP A 30 -31.62 15.64 20.69
N PHE A 31 -31.81 14.67 19.79
CA PHE A 31 -30.92 14.47 18.64
C PHE A 31 -29.45 14.31 19.05
N GLY A 32 -29.17 13.87 20.29
CA GLY A 32 -27.83 13.78 20.84
C GLY A 32 -27.02 12.66 20.18
N GLY A 33 -26.08 13.03 19.31
CA GLY A 33 -25.20 12.10 18.59
C GLY A 33 -23.93 11.76 19.36
N LEU A 34 -23.47 12.68 20.21
CA LEU A 34 -22.37 12.46 21.13
C LEU A 34 -22.70 13.08 22.49
N VAL A 35 -22.62 12.26 23.53
CA VAL A 35 -22.96 12.65 24.90
C VAL A 35 -21.84 12.31 25.86
N GLN A 36 -21.68 13.16 26.89
CA GLN A 36 -20.81 12.97 28.02
C GLN A 36 -21.64 12.58 29.23
N ILE A 37 -21.27 11.50 29.90
CA ILE A 37 -21.93 11.00 31.10
C ILE A 37 -20.93 11.06 32.24
N ASP A 38 -21.25 11.83 33.26
CA ASP A 38 -20.50 11.86 34.52
C ASP A 38 -20.74 10.56 35.30
N ARG A 39 -19.67 9.87 35.68
CA ARG A 39 -19.76 8.59 36.40
C ARG A 39 -20.24 8.74 37.83
N GLN A 40 -20.01 9.89 38.46
CA GLN A 40 -20.36 10.13 39.85
C GLN A 40 -21.78 10.65 39.97
N SER A 41 -22.15 11.64 39.17
CA SER A 41 -23.49 12.26 39.24
C SER A 41 -24.53 11.57 38.34
N GLY A 42 -24.10 10.78 37.36
CA GLY A 42 -24.98 10.23 36.32
C GLY A 42 -25.54 11.28 35.36
N LYS A 43 -25.11 12.55 35.48
CA LYS A 43 -25.58 13.64 34.63
C LYS A 43 -25.10 13.45 33.21
N THR A 44 -26.03 13.48 32.26
CA THR A 44 -25.73 13.45 30.82
C THR A 44 -25.68 14.87 30.28
N THR A 45 -24.62 15.21 29.54
CA THR A 45 -24.47 16.48 28.83
C THR A 45 -24.29 16.18 27.35
N VAL A 46 -25.06 16.85 26.49
CA VAL A 46 -24.96 16.67 25.03
C VAL A 46 -23.82 17.53 24.50
N ILE A 47 -22.83 16.90 23.86
CA ILE A 47 -21.70 17.62 23.27
C ILE A 47 -22.02 18.04 21.84
N GLY A 48 -22.73 17.19 21.09
CA GLY A 48 -23.09 17.47 19.71
C GLY A 48 -24.36 16.75 19.28
N ARG A 49 -25.16 17.44 18.46
CA ARG A 49 -26.44 16.95 17.93
C ARG A 49 -26.28 16.55 16.47
N ILE A 50 -26.97 15.49 16.07
CA ILE A 50 -26.94 14.95 14.70
C ILE A 50 -27.60 15.88 13.67
N ASN A 51 -28.44 16.83 14.12
CA ASN A 51 -29.11 17.78 13.24
C ASN A 51 -28.11 18.79 12.61
N GLU A 52 -27.07 19.16 13.35
CA GLU A 52 -26.04 20.10 12.89
C GLU A 52 -24.73 19.36 12.59
N THR A 53 -24.78 18.46 11.60
CA THR A 53 -23.63 17.63 11.20
C THR A 53 -22.87 18.25 10.02
N GLN A 54 -21.54 18.28 10.11
CA GLN A 54 -20.65 18.58 8.97
C GLN A 54 -19.68 17.42 8.77
N VAL A 55 -19.43 17.04 7.52
CA VAL A 55 -18.54 15.93 7.18
C VAL A 55 -17.55 16.40 6.12
N PHE A 56 -16.27 16.13 6.37
CA PHE A 56 -15.20 16.33 5.41
C PHE A 56 -14.46 15.02 5.20
N ASN A 57 -14.07 14.72 3.97
CA ASN A 57 -13.35 13.51 3.60
C ASN A 57 -11.98 13.86 3.01
N GLY A 58 -10.94 13.19 3.50
CA GLY A 58 -9.61 13.17 2.91
C GLY A 58 -9.35 11.88 2.13
N SER A 59 -8.06 11.60 1.86
CA SER A 59 -7.61 10.35 1.24
C SER A 59 -7.78 9.13 2.13
N ASP A 60 -7.48 9.29 3.42
CA ASP A 60 -7.28 8.24 4.42
C ASP A 60 -7.92 8.59 5.76
N TRP A 61 -8.73 9.65 5.80
CA TRP A 61 -9.42 10.10 6.99
C TRP A 61 -10.76 10.75 6.66
N ILE A 62 -11.68 10.73 7.62
CA ILE A 62 -12.97 11.44 7.58
C ILE A 62 -13.07 12.27 8.85
N MET A 63 -13.36 13.56 8.71
CA MET A 63 -13.63 14.45 9.83
C MET A 63 -15.14 14.68 9.94
N LEU A 64 -15.72 14.21 11.05
CA LEU A 64 -17.14 14.37 11.37
C LEU A 64 -17.29 15.39 12.49
N ILE A 65 -18.10 16.42 12.27
CA ILE A 65 -18.34 17.48 13.24
C ILE A 65 -19.82 17.49 13.62
N TYR A 66 -20.12 17.38 14.91
CA TYR A 66 -21.45 17.61 15.46
C TYR A 66 -21.46 18.92 16.23
N LYS A 67 -22.32 19.85 15.83
CA LYS A 67 -22.54 21.13 16.50
C LYS A 67 -23.82 21.10 17.34
N GLY A 68 -24.19 22.25 17.90
CA GLY A 68 -25.46 22.39 18.61
C GLY A 68 -25.56 21.66 19.94
N GLY A 69 -24.44 21.37 20.61
CA GLY A 69 -24.44 20.81 21.96
C GLY A 69 -25.00 21.76 23.03
N ASP A 70 -25.02 21.29 24.27
CA ASP A 70 -25.43 22.10 25.41
C ASP A 70 -24.42 23.23 25.65
N SER A 71 -24.89 24.39 26.09
CA SER A 71 -24.04 25.56 26.38
C SER A 71 -23.05 25.29 27.49
N TYR A 72 -21.82 25.79 27.35
CA TYR A 72 -20.85 25.78 28.43
C TYR A 72 -21.37 26.58 29.63
N GLY A 73 -21.03 26.12 30.84
CA GLY A 73 -21.49 26.79 32.06
C GLY A 73 -20.64 28.01 32.43
N ARG A 74 -19.34 27.78 32.64
CA ARG A 74 -18.38 28.80 33.09
C ARG A 74 -17.23 29.05 32.10
N HIS A 75 -17.13 28.22 31.06
CA HIS A 75 -16.06 28.26 30.07
C HIS A 75 -16.61 28.75 28.73
N CYS A 76 -15.71 29.15 27.82
CA CYS A 76 -16.05 29.37 26.42
C CYS A 76 -17.21 30.35 26.19
N SER A 77 -17.33 31.36 27.07
CA SER A 77 -18.36 32.41 26.99
C SER A 77 -19.81 31.90 26.86
N GLY A 78 -20.10 30.69 27.35
CA GLY A 78 -21.44 30.08 27.25
C GLY A 78 -21.82 29.58 25.85
N GLU A 79 -20.86 29.45 24.93
CA GLU A 79 -21.12 28.93 23.59
C GLU A 79 -21.63 27.48 23.63
N LYS A 80 -22.25 27.05 22.54
CA LYS A 80 -22.70 25.66 22.41
C LYS A 80 -21.49 24.76 22.17
N ARG A 81 -21.45 23.63 22.87
CA ARG A 81 -20.43 22.60 22.65
C ARG A 81 -20.46 22.10 21.20
N ARG A 82 -19.29 21.73 20.70
CA ARG A 82 -19.09 21.06 19.41
C ARG A 82 -18.13 19.88 19.56
N ALA A 83 -18.46 18.77 18.92
CA ALA A 83 -17.60 17.59 18.83
C ALA A 83 -16.98 17.50 17.44
N VAL A 84 -15.68 17.22 17.39
CA VAL A 84 -14.91 16.90 16.19
C VAL A 84 -14.40 15.47 16.36
N ILE A 85 -14.81 14.58 15.46
CA ILE A 85 -14.44 13.18 15.45
C ILE A 85 -13.57 12.95 14.22
N MET A 86 -12.31 12.62 14.44
CA MET A 86 -11.35 12.25 13.41
C MET A 86 -11.39 10.73 13.24
N ILE A 87 -11.80 10.29 12.04
CA ILE A 87 -11.92 8.87 11.69
C ILE A 87 -10.75 8.52 10.76
N SER A 88 -9.78 7.77 11.27
CA SER A 88 -8.59 7.34 10.52
C SER A 88 -8.82 6.01 9.82
N CYS A 89 -8.26 5.84 8.62
CA CYS A 89 -8.33 4.59 7.87
C CYS A 89 -7.59 3.47 8.60
N LYS A 90 -8.34 2.42 8.96
CA LYS A 90 -7.77 1.16 9.44
C LYS A 90 -8.44 -0.03 8.78
N ARG A 91 -7.69 -0.73 7.93
CA ARG A 91 -8.19 -1.91 7.21
C ARG A 91 -8.49 -3.04 8.19
N GLY A 92 -9.55 -3.80 7.90
CA GLY A 92 -9.92 -4.99 8.66
C GLY A 92 -10.75 -4.73 9.92
N VAL A 93 -11.06 -3.47 10.26
CA VAL A 93 -11.87 -3.13 11.44
C VAL A 93 -12.99 -2.17 11.07
N THR A 94 -14.23 -2.53 11.37
CA THR A 94 -15.40 -1.69 11.01
C THR A 94 -15.47 -0.40 11.83
N ALA A 95 -15.22 -0.49 13.14
CA ALA A 95 -15.06 0.65 14.04
C ALA A 95 -14.28 0.18 15.26
N SER A 96 -13.23 0.91 15.66
CA SER A 96 -12.49 0.64 16.89
C SER A 96 -11.78 1.88 17.42
N SER A 97 -11.18 1.75 18.61
CA SER A 97 -10.24 2.72 19.17
C SER A 97 -10.84 4.11 19.45
N PHE A 98 -12.12 4.23 19.77
CA PHE A 98 -12.70 5.53 20.08
C PHE A 98 -12.15 6.10 21.39
N SER A 99 -11.39 7.17 21.30
CA SER A 99 -10.75 7.83 22.44
C SER A 99 -10.86 9.35 22.32
N ILE A 100 -10.75 10.04 23.46
CA ILE A 100 -10.70 11.49 23.51
C ILE A 100 -9.24 11.93 23.42
N ILE A 101 -8.91 12.77 22.45
CA ILE A 101 -7.55 13.31 22.30
C ILE A 101 -7.40 14.53 23.20
N SER A 102 -8.29 15.51 23.01
CA SER A 102 -8.19 16.79 23.69
C SER A 102 -9.55 17.46 23.85
N GLU A 103 -9.61 18.32 24.86
CA GLU A 103 -10.75 19.16 25.13
C GLU A 103 -10.27 20.60 25.29
N GLU A 104 -10.53 21.41 24.28
CA GLU A 104 -10.13 22.81 24.27
C GLU A 104 -11.20 23.62 25.02
N ARG A 105 -10.98 23.91 26.31
CA ARG A 105 -11.88 24.70 27.17
C ARG A 105 -11.35 26.09 27.53
N GLU A 106 -10.06 26.33 27.29
CA GLU A 106 -9.35 27.52 27.78
C GLU A 106 -9.50 28.72 26.86
N LYS A 107 -9.94 28.51 25.62
CA LYS A 107 -10.21 29.58 24.68
C LYS A 107 -11.47 30.37 25.07
N GLU A 108 -11.46 31.66 24.76
CA GLU A 108 -12.62 32.53 24.97
C GLU A 108 -13.79 32.20 24.02
N GLN A 109 -13.46 31.69 22.83
CA GLN A 109 -14.39 31.32 21.76
C GLN A 109 -13.86 30.09 21.01
N GLU A 110 -14.74 29.35 20.33
CA GLU A 110 -14.39 28.21 19.49
C GLU A 110 -13.78 27.00 20.23
N CYS A 111 -14.27 26.70 21.43
CA CYS A 111 -14.00 25.46 22.14
C CYS A 111 -14.51 24.24 21.39
N PHE A 112 -13.84 23.10 21.54
CA PHE A 112 -14.24 21.85 20.90
C PHE A 112 -13.74 20.64 21.67
N TYR A 113 -14.40 19.52 21.44
CA TYR A 113 -13.97 18.20 21.87
C TYR A 113 -13.39 17.46 20.67
N LEU A 114 -12.15 16.99 20.78
CA LEU A 114 -11.50 16.21 19.73
C LEU A 114 -11.48 14.73 20.10
N PHE A 115 -12.04 13.91 19.24
CA PHE A 115 -12.05 12.45 19.36
C PHE A 115 -11.32 11.82 18.19
N GLU A 116 -10.70 10.67 18.45
CA GLU A 116 -10.10 9.81 17.44
C GLU A 116 -10.84 8.48 17.39
N MET A 117 -11.02 7.94 16.19
CA MET A 117 -11.43 6.55 15.99
C MET A 117 -10.85 5.97 14.72
N ASP A 118 -10.75 4.64 14.69
CA ASP A 118 -10.30 3.87 13.55
C ASP A 118 -11.50 3.26 12.83
N SER A 119 -11.54 3.34 11.49
CA SER A 119 -12.53 2.62 10.69
C SER A 119 -12.03 2.26 9.29
N SER A 120 -12.45 1.11 8.79
CA SER A 120 -12.21 0.68 7.42
C SER A 120 -13.00 1.49 6.39
N VAL A 121 -14.05 2.21 6.81
CA VAL A 121 -14.87 3.03 5.88
C VAL A 121 -14.17 4.32 5.45
N ALA A 122 -13.19 4.78 6.24
CA ALA A 122 -12.35 5.92 5.90
C ALA A 122 -11.22 5.56 4.93
N CYS A 123 -11.03 4.26 4.64
CA CYS A 123 -10.01 3.83 3.71
C CYS A 123 -10.44 4.07 2.26
N PRO A 124 -9.52 4.54 1.40
CA PRO A 124 -9.80 4.65 -0.01
C PRO A 124 -10.07 3.26 -0.59
N VAL A 125 -10.97 3.21 -1.57
CA VAL A 125 -11.19 1.98 -2.34
C VAL A 125 -9.90 1.72 -3.11
N GLU A 126 -9.16 0.70 -2.70
CA GLU A 126 -8.02 0.20 -3.45
C GLU A 126 -8.54 -0.41 -4.74
N ASN A 127 -8.58 0.41 -5.80
CA ASN A 127 -8.84 -0.09 -7.13
C ASN A 127 -7.62 -0.90 -7.54
N SER A 128 -7.68 -2.21 -7.28
CA SER A 128 -6.65 -3.17 -7.65
C SER A 128 -6.65 -3.36 -9.17
N HIS A 129 -6.30 -2.32 -9.92
CA HIS A 129 -6.03 -2.43 -11.34
C HIS A 129 -4.60 -2.90 -11.52
N LEU A 130 -4.44 -4.00 -12.24
CA LEU A 130 -3.14 -4.37 -12.77
C LEU A 130 -2.63 -3.19 -13.60
N SER A 131 -1.35 -2.83 -13.39
CA SER A 131 -0.72 -1.81 -14.21
C SER A 131 -0.86 -2.16 -15.69
N VAL A 132 -1.11 -1.17 -16.53
CA VAL A 132 -1.19 -1.34 -17.99
C VAL A 132 0.07 -2.05 -18.52
N GLY A 133 1.24 -1.77 -17.92
CA GLY A 133 2.49 -2.46 -18.24
C GLY A 133 2.45 -3.96 -17.94
N SER A 134 1.85 -4.37 -16.82
CA SER A 134 1.71 -5.80 -16.46
C SER A 134 0.78 -6.52 -17.43
N ILE A 135 -0.31 -5.87 -17.86
CA ILE A 135 -1.24 -6.42 -18.84
C ILE A 135 -0.51 -6.66 -20.18
N LEU A 136 0.22 -5.67 -20.67
CA LEU A 136 0.99 -5.78 -21.92
C LEU A 136 2.04 -6.90 -21.86
N LEU A 137 2.80 -6.99 -20.76
CA LEU A 137 3.82 -8.03 -20.59
C LEU A 137 3.20 -9.44 -20.62
N ILE A 138 2.12 -9.67 -19.88
CA ILE A 138 1.43 -10.97 -19.86
C ILE A 138 0.92 -11.35 -21.25
N THR A 139 0.32 -10.40 -21.98
CA THR A 139 -0.16 -10.65 -23.35
C THR A 139 0.99 -10.95 -24.32
N PHE A 140 2.11 -10.23 -24.25
CA PHE A 140 3.25 -10.46 -25.12
C PHE A 140 3.91 -11.82 -24.87
N VAL A 141 4.14 -12.17 -23.60
CA VAL A 141 4.75 -13.46 -23.22
C VAL A 141 3.86 -14.64 -23.65
N SER A 142 2.54 -14.53 -23.48
CA SER A 142 1.62 -15.59 -23.93
C SER A 142 1.65 -15.80 -25.46
N LEU A 143 1.71 -14.73 -26.26
CA LEU A 143 1.85 -14.83 -27.72
C LEU A 143 3.17 -15.50 -28.13
N ILE A 144 4.27 -15.14 -27.46
CA ILE A 144 5.57 -15.79 -27.68
C ILE A 144 5.50 -17.28 -27.34
N ALA A 145 4.87 -17.65 -26.23
CA ALA A 145 4.75 -19.05 -25.84
C ALA A 145 3.98 -19.86 -26.89
N VAL A 146 2.87 -19.33 -27.41
CA VAL A 146 2.11 -19.98 -28.50
C VAL A 146 2.95 -20.09 -29.76
N TYR A 147 3.72 -19.06 -30.11
CA TYR A 147 4.61 -19.07 -31.28
C TYR A 147 5.71 -20.13 -31.15
N ILE A 148 6.38 -20.22 -30.00
CA ILE A 148 7.44 -21.22 -29.75
C ILE A 148 6.86 -22.63 -29.77
N ILE A 149 5.75 -22.88 -29.06
CA ILE A 149 5.13 -24.21 -28.99
C ILE A 149 4.58 -24.63 -30.36
N GLY A 150 3.86 -23.74 -31.03
CA GLY A 150 3.28 -24.02 -32.35
C GLY A 150 4.36 -24.23 -33.41
N GLY A 151 5.38 -23.37 -33.45
CA GLY A 151 6.50 -23.51 -34.36
C GLY A 151 7.35 -24.76 -34.08
N PHE A 152 7.55 -25.10 -32.80
CA PHE A 152 8.23 -26.34 -32.40
C PHE A 152 7.46 -27.58 -32.86
N LEU A 153 6.14 -27.63 -32.63
CA LEU A 153 5.29 -28.74 -33.08
C LEU A 153 5.30 -28.85 -34.60
N TYR A 154 5.25 -27.73 -35.32
CA TYR A 154 5.29 -27.70 -36.78
C TYR A 154 6.63 -28.25 -37.32
N GLN A 155 7.76 -27.74 -36.84
CA GLN A 155 9.09 -28.18 -37.28
C GLN A 155 9.36 -29.65 -36.93
N ARG A 156 8.82 -30.12 -35.80
CA ARG A 156 8.97 -31.52 -35.36
C ARG A 156 8.09 -32.50 -36.12
N LEU A 157 6.81 -32.16 -36.35
CA LEU A 157 5.83 -33.09 -36.91
C LEU A 157 5.73 -33.03 -38.44
N VAL A 158 5.89 -31.84 -39.04
CA VAL A 158 5.72 -31.65 -40.49
C VAL A 158 7.06 -31.69 -41.22
N VAL A 159 8.08 -31.01 -40.68
CA VAL A 159 9.39 -30.88 -41.35
C VAL A 159 10.37 -31.99 -40.93
N GLY A 160 10.16 -32.62 -39.79
CA GLY A 160 10.99 -33.74 -39.31
C GLY A 160 12.38 -33.33 -38.80
N ALA A 161 12.59 -32.04 -38.53
CA ALA A 161 13.86 -31.52 -38.02
C ALA A 161 14.16 -32.08 -36.62
N LYS A 162 15.44 -32.34 -36.32
CA LYS A 162 15.92 -32.87 -35.02
C LYS A 162 17.05 -31.99 -34.49
N GLY A 163 17.03 -31.70 -33.19
CA GLY A 163 18.06 -30.87 -32.53
C GLY A 163 17.63 -29.41 -32.35
N MET A 164 18.61 -28.51 -32.25
CA MET A 164 18.39 -27.07 -31.96
C MET A 164 17.67 -26.30 -33.07
N GLU A 165 17.56 -26.88 -34.27
CA GLU A 165 16.79 -26.33 -35.40
C GLU A 165 15.27 -26.45 -35.24
N GLN A 166 14.79 -27.06 -34.15
CA GLN A 166 13.36 -27.20 -33.83
C GLN A 166 12.75 -25.94 -33.20
N ILE A 167 13.56 -24.94 -32.86
CA ILE A 167 13.08 -23.67 -32.33
C ILE A 167 13.05 -22.65 -33.47
N PRO A 168 11.88 -22.08 -33.81
CA PRO A 168 11.79 -21.05 -34.84
C PRO A 168 12.66 -19.85 -34.48
N HIS A 169 13.55 -19.44 -35.39
CA HIS A 169 14.44 -18.29 -35.20
C HIS A 169 15.30 -18.37 -33.92
N PHE A 170 15.90 -19.54 -33.64
CA PHE A 170 16.73 -19.78 -32.46
C PHE A 170 17.82 -18.72 -32.21
N ALA A 171 18.55 -18.29 -33.26
CA ALA A 171 19.60 -17.28 -33.14
C ALA A 171 19.09 -15.96 -32.55
N PHE A 172 17.92 -15.50 -32.99
CA PHE A 172 17.28 -14.31 -32.45
C PHE A 172 16.93 -14.47 -30.95
N TRP A 173 16.39 -15.62 -30.55
CA TRP A 173 16.04 -15.87 -29.14
C TRP A 173 17.26 -15.99 -28.24
N GLN A 174 18.36 -16.56 -28.75
CA GLN A 174 19.63 -16.63 -28.06
C GLN A 174 20.22 -15.23 -27.83
N ASP A 175 20.24 -14.39 -28.87
CA ASP A 175 20.72 -13.01 -28.78
C ASP A 175 19.85 -12.16 -27.83
N LEU A 176 18.53 -12.31 -27.91
CA LEU A 176 17.60 -11.65 -27.00
C LEU A 176 17.80 -12.09 -25.55
N GLY A 177 18.00 -13.40 -25.30
CA GLY A 177 18.27 -13.94 -23.97
C GLY A 177 19.59 -13.45 -23.38
N ASN A 178 20.65 -13.36 -24.20
CA ASN A 178 21.93 -12.79 -23.80
C ASN A 178 21.78 -11.31 -23.43
N LEU A 179 21.05 -10.52 -24.24
CA LEU A 179 20.82 -9.11 -23.97
C LEU A 179 20.00 -8.88 -22.68
N VAL A 180 19.02 -9.75 -22.41
CA VAL A 180 18.26 -9.71 -21.14
C VAL A 180 19.15 -10.07 -19.96
N ALA A 181 20.05 -11.06 -20.09
CA ALA A 181 21.01 -11.40 -19.04
C ALA A 181 21.97 -10.24 -18.74
N ASP A 182 22.46 -9.56 -19.77
CA ASP A 182 23.29 -8.35 -19.63
C ASP A 182 22.52 -7.19 -18.97
N GLY A 183 21.25 -7.01 -19.34
CA GLY A 183 20.36 -6.02 -18.70
C GLY A 183 20.11 -6.32 -17.22
N CYS A 184 19.89 -7.58 -16.87
CA CYS A 184 19.78 -8.00 -15.47
C CYS A 184 21.09 -7.84 -14.70
N ASP A 185 22.24 -8.16 -15.29
CA ASP A 185 23.55 -7.92 -14.64
C ASP A 185 23.76 -6.42 -14.39
N PHE A 186 23.39 -5.56 -15.35
CA PHE A 186 23.49 -4.11 -15.21
C PHE A 186 22.58 -3.55 -14.11
N VAL A 187 21.33 -4.01 -14.01
CA VAL A 187 20.34 -3.50 -13.04
C VAL A 187 20.57 -4.08 -11.63
N CYS A 188 20.94 -5.35 -11.53
CA CYS A 188 21.06 -6.05 -10.24
C CYS A 188 22.47 -6.00 -9.63
N ARG A 189 23.52 -5.58 -10.36
CA ARG A 189 24.85 -5.34 -9.76
C ARG A 189 24.90 -3.99 -9.06
N SER A 190 24.94 -4.04 -7.73
CA SER A 190 25.23 -2.90 -6.85
C SER A 190 26.71 -2.70 -6.53
N LYS A 191 27.64 -3.46 -7.14
CA LYS A 191 29.10 -3.34 -6.91
C LYS A 191 29.85 -2.89 -8.16
N PRO A 192 30.78 -1.91 -8.07
CA PRO A 192 31.57 -1.46 -9.20
C PRO A 192 32.48 -2.58 -9.74
N ARG A 193 32.65 -2.60 -11.08
CA ARG A 193 33.52 -3.54 -11.82
C ARG A 193 35.00 -3.29 -11.48
N ASN A 194 35.44 -3.74 -10.31
CA ASN A 194 36.87 -3.89 -9.99
C ASN A 194 37.24 -5.38 -9.81
N ALA A 195 36.78 -6.23 -10.72
CA ALA A 195 37.36 -7.55 -10.91
C ALA A 195 37.55 -7.75 -12.41
N PRO A 196 38.79 -7.89 -12.91
CA PRO A 196 39.03 -8.19 -14.31
C PRO A 196 38.38 -9.54 -14.66
N ALA A 197 37.77 -9.61 -15.84
CA ALA A 197 37.17 -10.84 -16.35
C ALA A 197 38.26 -11.92 -16.46
N ALA A 198 38.16 -12.97 -15.65
CA ALA A 198 39.17 -14.03 -15.55
C ALA A 198 39.15 -15.03 -16.73
N TYR A 199 38.47 -14.71 -17.82
CA TYR A 199 38.57 -15.50 -19.04
C TYR A 199 38.33 -14.63 -20.26
N ARG A 200 39.41 -14.00 -20.74
CA ARG A 200 39.50 -13.60 -22.15
C ARG A 200 40.25 -14.74 -22.82
N GLY A 201 39.57 -15.39 -23.78
CA GLY A 201 40.15 -16.43 -24.60
C GLY A 201 41.46 -15.96 -25.25
N VAL A 202 42.35 -16.93 -25.41
CA VAL A 202 43.65 -16.92 -26.08
C VAL A 202 43.67 -15.89 -27.23
N GLY A 203 44.53 -14.88 -27.11
CA GLY A 203 44.78 -13.89 -28.15
C GLY A 203 45.60 -14.50 -29.29
N ASP A 204 45.22 -14.15 -30.52
CA ASP A 204 45.96 -14.39 -31.77
C ASP A 204 47.21 -13.49 -31.86
N ASP A 205 48.05 -13.50 -30.83
CA ASP A 205 49.20 -12.60 -30.70
C ASP A 205 50.53 -13.35 -30.95
N GLN A 206 50.48 -14.51 -31.61
CA GLN A 206 51.69 -15.27 -31.97
C GLN A 206 52.12 -14.95 -33.41
N LEU A 207 52.53 -13.69 -33.62
CA LEU A 207 53.35 -13.30 -34.76
C LEU A 207 54.72 -12.85 -34.26
N GLY A 208 55.71 -13.71 -34.45
CA GLY A 208 57.13 -13.33 -34.43
C GLY A 208 57.96 -13.99 -33.32
N GLU A 209 58.35 -15.25 -33.53
CA GLU A 209 59.77 -15.62 -33.56
C GLU A 209 59.90 -17.00 -34.22
N GLU A 210 60.77 -17.05 -35.23
CA GLU A 210 60.99 -18.19 -36.11
C GLU A 210 61.52 -19.39 -35.32
N SER A 211 60.94 -20.56 -35.57
CA SER A 211 61.51 -21.84 -35.20
C SER A 211 62.69 -22.16 -36.13
N GLU A 212 63.92 -22.00 -35.66
CA GLU A 212 65.04 -22.75 -36.23
C GLU A 212 64.99 -24.19 -35.71
N GLU A 213 64.68 -25.13 -36.62
CA GLU A 213 64.90 -26.56 -36.45
C GLU A 213 66.37 -26.85 -36.10
N ARG A 214 66.61 -27.66 -35.05
CA ARG A 214 67.68 -28.66 -35.09
C ARG A 214 67.48 -29.80 -34.08
N ASP A 215 67.22 -30.96 -34.63
CA ASP A 215 67.27 -32.29 -33.99
C ASP A 215 68.63 -32.58 -33.34
N ASP A 216 68.64 -33.32 -32.23
CA ASP A 216 68.94 -34.76 -32.28
C ASP A 216 69.15 -35.35 -30.87
N HIS A 217 68.50 -36.48 -30.67
CA HIS A 217 68.68 -37.44 -29.58
C HIS A 217 70.15 -37.69 -29.23
N LEU A 218 70.48 -37.77 -27.93
CA LEU A 218 71.45 -38.73 -27.38
C LEU A 218 71.30 -38.85 -25.85
N LEU A 219 71.11 -40.08 -25.38
CA LEU A 219 71.05 -40.51 -23.98
C LEU A 219 72.46 -40.49 -23.34
N PRO A 220 72.60 -40.16 -22.04
CA PRO A 220 73.83 -40.50 -21.32
C PRO A 220 73.78 -41.97 -20.85
N MET A 221 74.93 -42.63 -20.92
CA MET A 221 75.25 -43.92 -20.31
C MET A 221 75.42 -43.78 -18.80
#